data_AF-A0A350KN32-F1
#
_entry.id   AF-A0A350KN32-F1
#
_cell.length_a   1.000
_cell.length_b   1.000
_cell.length_c   1.000
_cell.angle_alpha   90.00
_cell.angle_beta   90.00
_cell.angle_gamma   90.00
#
_symmetry.space_group_name_H-M   'P 1'
#
loop_
_entity.id
_entity.type
_entity.pdbx_description
1 polymer ?
#
loop_
_entity_poly.entity_id
_entity_poly.type
_entity_poly.pdbx_seq_one_letter_code
_entity_poly.pdbx_strand_id
1 'polypeptide(L)'
;MAKNTSRFVCQNCGAVFPRWAGRCEACGEWNTIVEEETASASAPKATGGKGGRKIEFVGLDGVPETSFRLKSGIKELDRVCGGGLVAGSVLLIGGDPGIGKSTLLLQVTAALSAVCNVKGAPVRCVYISGEESVDQVRLRAARLGLAKANVELASATNVRDIIAT
;
A
#
# COMPACT_ATOMS: atom_id res chain seq x y z
N MET A 1 4.84 -31.54 -3.34
CA MET A 1 6.02 -31.15 -4.14
C MET A 1 5.53 -30.86 -5.54
N ALA A 2 5.68 -29.63 -6.02
CA ALA A 2 5.29 -29.27 -7.39
C ALA A 2 6.24 -30.01 -8.34
N LYS A 3 5.69 -30.86 -9.21
CA LYS A 3 6.47 -31.48 -10.29
C LYS A 3 6.94 -30.35 -11.20
N ASN A 4 8.25 -30.26 -11.42
CA ASN A 4 8.81 -29.36 -12.43
C ASN A 4 8.35 -29.89 -13.79
N THR A 5 7.41 -29.20 -14.44
CA THR A 5 6.96 -29.56 -15.77
C THR A 5 7.88 -28.85 -16.76
N SER A 6 8.89 -29.58 -17.25
CA SER A 6 9.78 -29.13 -18.32
C SER A 6 8.97 -28.77 -19.57
N ARG A 7 9.16 -27.56 -20.11
CA ARG A 7 8.51 -27.07 -21.34
C ARG A 7 9.58 -26.91 -22.42
N PHE A 8 9.34 -27.42 -23.63
CA PHE A 8 10.28 -27.30 -24.73
C PHE A 8 9.81 -26.24 -25.72
N VAL A 9 10.66 -25.26 -26.05
CA VAL A 9 10.31 -24.11 -26.89
C VAL A 9 11.26 -24.04 -28.09
N CYS A 10 10.69 -23.91 -29.28
CA CYS A 10 11.47 -23.66 -30.50
C CYS A 10 12.00 -22.22 -30.48
N GLN A 11 13.32 -22.06 -30.45
CA GLN A 11 13.98 -20.75 -30.44
C GLN A 11 13.84 -19.98 -31.77
N ASN A 12 13.35 -20.63 -32.83
CA ASN A 12 13.12 -19.98 -34.13
C ASN A 12 11.69 -19.46 -34.30
N CYS A 13 10.67 -20.21 -33.86
CA CYS A 13 9.26 -19.85 -34.10
C CYS A 13 8.41 -19.73 -32.83
N GLY A 14 8.97 -20.00 -31.65
CA GLY A 14 8.27 -19.94 -30.37
C GLY A 14 7.26 -21.07 -30.14
N ALA A 15 7.16 -22.05 -31.04
CA ALA A 15 6.27 -23.20 -30.86
C ALA A 15 6.68 -24.03 -29.65
N VAL A 16 5.66 -24.51 -28.91
CA VAL A 16 5.84 -25.18 -27.63
C VAL A 16 5.47 -26.64 -27.73
N PHE A 17 6.35 -27.48 -27.20
CA PHE A 17 6.24 -28.93 -27.24
C PHE A 17 6.34 -29.52 -25.83
N PRO A 18 5.62 -30.63 -25.56
CA PRO A 18 5.64 -31.32 -24.27
C PRO A 18 6.90 -32.18 -24.07
N ARG A 19 7.65 -32.44 -25.14
CA ARG A 19 8.89 -33.21 -25.16
C ARG A 19 9.85 -32.64 -26.20
N TRP A 20 11.14 -32.92 -26.04
CA TRP A 20 12.12 -32.58 -27.05
C TRP A 20 11.90 -33.37 -28.36
N ALA A 21 12.18 -32.73 -29.49
CA ALA A 21 12.23 -33.36 -30.81
C ALA A 21 13.35 -32.71 -31.63
N GLY A 22 14.00 -33.49 -32.50
CA GLY A 22 15.08 -33.02 -33.35
C GLY A 22 14.64 -32.04 -34.44
N ARG A 23 13.35 -32.02 -34.80
CA ARG A 23 12.76 -31.12 -35.79
C ARG A 23 11.49 -30.47 -35.25
N CYS A 24 11.35 -29.16 -35.44
CA CYS A 24 10.15 -28.42 -35.10
C CYS A 24 9.02 -28.73 -36.09
N GLU A 25 7.90 -29.24 -35.61
CA GLU A 25 6.73 -29.54 -36.45
C GLU A 25 6.00 -28.28 -36.96
N ALA A 26 6.22 -27.13 -36.34
CA ALA A 26 5.58 -25.87 -36.72
C ALA A 26 6.34 -25.11 -37.82
N CYS A 27 7.68 -25.06 -37.75
CA CYS A 27 8.49 -24.31 -38.73
C CYS A 27 9.47 -25.18 -39.53
N GLY A 28 9.55 -26.48 -39.26
CA GLY A 28 10.39 -27.42 -40.00
C GLY A 28 11.88 -27.39 -39.67
N GLU A 29 12.33 -26.48 -38.81
CA GLU A 29 13.73 -26.31 -38.45
C GLU A 29 14.27 -27.41 -37.54
N TRP A 30 15.56 -27.72 -37.68
CA TRP A 30 16.24 -28.77 -36.92
C TRP A 30 17.01 -28.20 -35.73
N ASN A 31 17.04 -28.94 -34.62
CA ASN A 31 17.79 -28.62 -33.39
C ASN A 31 17.48 -27.24 -32.76
N THR A 32 16.32 -26.66 -33.07
CA THR A 32 15.90 -25.37 -32.53
C THR A 32 15.04 -25.48 -31.27
N ILE A 33 14.60 -26.68 -30.90
CA ILE A 33 13.79 -26.93 -29.70
C ILE A 33 14.70 -27.05 -28.48
N VAL A 34 14.55 -26.12 -27.53
CA VAL A 34 15.34 -26.04 -26.29
C VAL A 34 14.42 -26.20 -25.08
N GLU A 35 14.89 -26.86 -24.03
CA GLU A 35 14.18 -26.97 -22.76
C GLU A 35 14.25 -25.63 -22.02
N GLU A 36 13.10 -25.03 -21.75
CA GLU A 36 12.98 -23.89 -20.86
C GLU A 36 12.42 -24.38 -19.53
N GLU A 37 13.19 -24.16 -18.45
CA GLU A 37 12.64 -24.26 -17.12
C GLU A 37 11.51 -23.23 -17.03
N THR A 38 10.30 -23.71 -16.74
CA THR A 38 9.26 -22.79 -16.31
C THR A 38 9.73 -22.21 -14.99
N ALA A 39 10.28 -20.99 -15.03
CA ALA A 39 10.35 -20.14 -13.87
C ALA A 39 8.91 -20.12 -13.36
N SER A 40 8.67 -20.84 -12.27
CA SER A 40 7.36 -20.87 -11.64
C SER A 40 7.09 -19.41 -11.31
N ALA A 41 6.26 -18.76 -12.12
CA ALA A 41 5.66 -17.51 -11.72
C ALA A 41 4.96 -17.87 -10.42
N SER A 42 5.60 -17.51 -9.32
CA SER A 42 5.04 -17.75 -8.00
C SER A 42 3.79 -16.90 -8.00
N ALA A 43 2.64 -17.54 -8.22
CA ALA A 43 1.38 -17.01 -7.76
C ALA A 43 1.64 -16.46 -6.35
N PRO A 44 1.18 -15.24 -6.01
CA PRO A 44 1.39 -14.72 -4.67
C PRO A 44 0.95 -15.82 -3.72
N LYS A 45 1.89 -16.32 -2.90
CA LYS A 45 1.62 -17.40 -1.96
C LYS A 45 0.38 -16.97 -1.18
N ALA A 46 -0.74 -17.64 -1.42
CA ALA A 46 -1.80 -17.65 -0.44
C ALA A 46 -1.10 -18.05 0.86
N THR A 47 -1.26 -17.24 1.90
CA THR A 47 -0.68 -17.46 3.23
C THR A 47 -1.31 -18.71 3.85
N GLY A 48 -1.02 -19.88 3.30
CA GLY A 48 -1.42 -21.19 3.75
C GLY A 48 -0.37 -21.69 4.74
N GLY A 49 -0.49 -21.24 5.98
CA GLY A 49 0.37 -21.65 7.08
C GLY A 49 -0.24 -21.23 8.42
N LYS A 50 -0.73 -22.23 9.17
CA LYS A 50 -1.57 -22.18 10.38
C LYS A 50 -3.04 -21.89 10.08
N GLY A 51 -3.92 -22.82 10.48
CA GLY A 51 -5.36 -22.60 10.46
C GLY A 51 -5.70 -21.26 11.13
N GLY A 52 -6.70 -20.57 10.59
CA GLY A 52 -7.11 -19.25 11.07
C GLY A 52 -7.35 -19.24 12.58
N ARG A 53 -7.09 -18.10 13.22
CA ARG A 53 -7.44 -17.90 14.63
C ARG A 53 -8.94 -18.14 14.78
N LYS A 54 -9.34 -18.99 15.74
CA LYS A 54 -10.76 -19.11 16.11
C LYS A 54 -11.24 -17.73 16.56
N ILE A 55 -12.29 -17.24 15.90
CA ILE A 55 -12.93 -15.97 16.24
C ILE A 55 -13.99 -16.28 17.29
N GLU A 56 -14.00 -15.51 18.38
CA GLU A 56 -15.05 -15.58 19.38
C GLU A 56 -16.25 -14.74 18.91
N PHE A 57 -17.45 -15.31 18.98
CA PHE A 57 -18.68 -14.59 18.71
C PHE A 57 -19.16 -13.96 20.02
N VAL A 58 -19.36 -12.65 20.03
CA VAL A 58 -19.88 -11.88 21.17
C VAL A 58 -21.25 -11.31 20.83
N GLY A 59 -22.08 -11.09 21.87
CA GLY A 59 -23.39 -10.46 21.75
C GLY A 59 -23.32 -8.96 21.43
N LEU A 60 -24.44 -8.39 20.98
CA LEU A 60 -24.57 -6.94 20.68
C LEU A 60 -24.67 -6.06 21.95
N ASP A 61 -24.88 -6.67 23.11
CA ASP A 61 -25.04 -6.04 24.43
C ASP A 61 -23.70 -5.77 25.14
N GLY A 62 -22.57 -5.93 24.44
CA GLY A 62 -21.25 -5.62 24.96
C GLY A 62 -21.03 -4.13 25.28
N VAL A 63 -20.17 -3.86 26.26
CA VAL A 63 -19.74 -2.49 26.57
C VAL A 63 -18.77 -2.02 25.47
N PRO A 64 -19.02 -0.88 24.81
CA PRO A 64 -18.10 -0.36 23.79
C PRO A 64 -16.76 -0.02 24.41
N GLU A 65 -15.66 -0.52 23.85
CA GLU A 65 -14.35 -0.01 24.22
C GLU A 65 -14.21 1.44 23.75
N THR A 66 -13.96 2.35 24.69
CA THR A 66 -13.72 3.75 24.38
C THR A 66 -12.32 3.88 23.79
N SER A 67 -12.25 3.91 22.46
CA SER A 67 -10.99 4.14 21.76
C SER A 67 -10.53 5.58 21.95
N PHE A 68 -9.23 5.76 22.21
CA PHE A 68 -8.62 7.08 22.26
C PHE A 68 -8.74 7.78 20.90
N ARG A 69 -9.18 9.05 20.95
CA ARG A 69 -9.35 9.90 19.77
C ARG A 69 -8.35 11.04 19.77
N LEU A 70 -7.57 11.13 18.70
CA LEU A 70 -6.70 12.26 18.40
C LEU A 70 -7.53 13.40 17.83
N LYS A 71 -7.65 14.50 18.58
CA LYS A 71 -8.26 15.73 18.06
C LYS A 71 -7.25 16.41 17.15
N SER A 72 -7.66 16.70 15.92
CA SER A 72 -6.82 17.43 14.96
C SER A 72 -6.73 18.92 15.30
N GLY A 73 -7.68 19.45 16.06
CA GLY A 73 -7.81 20.90 16.29
C GLY A 73 -8.56 21.61 15.17
N ILE A 74 -8.89 20.91 14.08
CA ILE A 74 -9.75 21.41 13.00
C ILE A 74 -11.19 21.01 13.34
N LYS A 75 -11.94 21.97 13.88
CA LYS A 75 -13.27 21.74 14.47
C LYS A 75 -14.22 20.91 13.59
N GLU A 76 -14.36 21.26 12.31
CA GLU A 76 -15.29 20.55 11.43
C GLU A 76 -14.81 19.15 11.03
N LEU A 77 -13.48 18.94 10.93
CA LEU A 77 -12.95 17.59 10.72
C LEU A 77 -13.19 16.72 11.95
N ASP A 78 -12.89 17.25 13.14
CA ASP A 78 -13.13 16.54 14.40
C ASP A 78 -14.61 16.21 14.56
N ARG A 79 -15.51 17.13 14.18
CA ARG A 79 -16.97 16.90 14.16
C ARG A 79 -17.35 15.76 13.23
N VAL A 80 -16.90 15.76 11.97
CA VAL A 80 -17.19 14.71 10.99
C VAL A 80 -16.63 13.36 11.42
N CYS A 81 -15.47 13.36 12.11
CA CYS A 81 -14.85 12.15 12.65
C CYS A 81 -15.45 11.67 13.99
N GLY A 82 -16.52 12.30 14.49
CA GLY A 82 -17.16 11.91 15.75
C GLY A 82 -16.33 12.28 17.00
N GLY A 83 -15.68 13.44 16.99
CA GLY A 83 -14.90 13.99 18.09
C GLY A 83 -13.38 13.83 17.96
N GLY A 84 -12.89 13.33 16.82
CA GLY A 84 -11.46 13.14 16.52
C GLY A 84 -11.15 11.78 15.88
N LEU A 85 -9.91 11.62 15.43
CA LEU A 85 -9.42 10.43 14.73
C LEU A 85 -9.17 9.28 15.69
N VAL A 86 -9.75 8.11 15.41
CA VAL A 86 -9.56 6.90 16.22
C VAL A 86 -8.19 6.27 15.93
N ALA A 87 -7.43 5.94 16.98
CA ALA A 87 -6.16 5.25 16.81
C ALA A 87 -6.34 3.87 16.14
N GLY A 88 -5.47 3.54 15.18
CA GLY A 88 -5.56 2.27 14.42
C GLY A 88 -6.68 2.23 13.38
N SER A 89 -7.32 3.36 13.07
CA SER A 89 -8.33 3.47 12.02
C SER A 89 -7.74 3.91 10.68
N VAL A 90 -8.54 3.75 9.62
CA VAL A 90 -8.26 4.26 8.28
C VAL A 90 -9.37 5.22 7.89
N LEU A 91 -9.00 6.42 7.43
CA LEU A 91 -9.92 7.43 6.92
C LEU A 91 -9.67 7.65 5.42
N LEU A 92 -10.71 7.51 4.60
CA LEU A 92 -10.66 7.81 3.17
C LEU A 92 -11.31 9.18 2.90
N ILE A 93 -10.57 10.07 2.24
CA ILE A 93 -11.10 11.36 1.77
C ILE A 93 -11.29 11.30 0.26
N GLY A 94 -12.55 11.22 -0.18
CA GLY A 94 -12.96 11.28 -1.58
C GLY A 94 -13.37 12.69 -2.01
N GLY A 95 -13.41 12.92 -3.32
CA GLY A 95 -13.86 14.17 -3.93
C GLY A 95 -13.21 14.43 -5.28
N ASP A 96 -13.74 15.40 -6.02
CA ASP A 96 -13.29 15.70 -7.39
C ASP A 96 -11.83 16.17 -7.45
N PRO A 97 -11.14 15.98 -8.58
CA PRO A 97 -9.84 16.60 -8.81
C PRO A 97 -9.90 18.11 -8.60
N GLY A 98 -8.92 18.69 -7.91
CA GLY A 98 -8.87 20.14 -7.66
C GLY A 98 -9.73 20.66 -6.51
N ILE A 99 -10.62 19.85 -5.89
CA ILE A 99 -11.47 20.31 -4.77
C ILE A 99 -10.71 20.65 -3.48
N GLY A 100 -9.39 20.36 -3.43
CA GLY A 100 -8.53 20.71 -2.30
C GLY A 100 -8.23 19.58 -1.31
N LYS A 101 -8.42 18.31 -1.69
CA LYS A 101 -8.15 17.14 -0.82
C LYS A 101 -6.72 17.14 -0.25
N SER A 102 -5.71 17.27 -1.11
CA SER A 102 -4.30 17.25 -0.69
C SER A 102 -3.95 18.47 0.17
N THR A 103 -4.58 19.62 -0.10
CA THR A 103 -4.42 20.83 0.72
C THR A 103 -4.98 20.61 2.13
N LEU A 104 -6.19 20.07 2.23
CA LEU A 104 -6.81 19.72 3.51
C LEU A 104 -5.96 18.71 4.27
N LEU A 105 -5.56 17.61 3.64
CA LEU A 105 -4.75 16.57 4.28
C LEU A 105 -3.41 17.10 4.80
N LEU A 106 -2.77 18.01 4.07
CA LEU A 106 -1.53 18.64 4.51
C LEU A 106 -1.75 19.51 5.77
N GLN A 107 -2.84 20.30 5.81
CA GLN A 107 -3.22 21.07 7.00
C GLN A 107 -3.54 20.17 8.20
N VAL A 108 -4.27 19.08 7.98
CA VAL A 108 -4.63 18.11 9.02
C VAL A 108 -3.38 17.43 9.57
N THR A 109 -2.48 16.98 8.70
CA THR A 109 -1.23 16.32 9.10
C THR A 109 -0.34 17.27 9.90
N ALA A 110 -0.23 18.53 9.47
CA ALA A 110 0.50 19.56 10.21
C ALA A 110 -0.13 19.84 11.58
N ALA A 111 -1.46 19.95 11.66
CA ALA A 111 -2.16 20.21 12.92
C ALA A 111 -1.98 19.04 13.90
N LEU A 112 -2.08 17.80 13.42
CA LEU A 112 -1.84 16.60 14.24
C LEU A 112 -0.41 16.52 14.77
N SER A 113 0.58 16.99 14.01
CA SER A 113 1.99 16.98 14.45
C SER A 113 2.25 17.83 15.70
N ALA A 114 1.36 18.77 16.01
CA ALA A 114 1.42 19.61 17.20
C ALA A 114 0.70 19.00 18.43
N VAL A 115 0.03 17.86 18.26
CA VAL A 115 -0.77 17.21 19.31
C VAL A 115 0.05 16.11 20.00
N CYS A 116 -0.26 15.84 21.26
CA CYS A 116 0.34 14.73 22.02
C CYS A 116 -0.53 13.47 21.92
N ASN A 117 0.12 12.31 21.83
CA ASN A 117 -0.52 11.00 21.91
C ASN A 117 -0.87 10.61 23.37
N VAL A 118 -1.46 9.43 23.56
CA VAL A 118 -1.82 8.90 24.91
C VAL A 118 -0.66 8.82 25.90
N LYS A 119 0.58 8.76 25.42
CA LYS A 119 1.80 8.70 26.26
C LYS A 119 2.38 10.09 26.56
N GLY A 120 1.70 11.17 26.15
CA GLY A 120 2.18 12.55 26.31
C GLY A 120 3.32 12.94 25.37
N ALA A 121 3.66 12.08 24.40
CA ALA A 121 4.68 12.38 23.40
C ALA A 121 4.04 12.99 22.14
N PRO A 122 4.75 13.82 21.37
CA PRO A 122 4.26 14.33 20.09
C PRO A 122 3.83 13.21 19.15
N VAL A 123 2.74 13.43 18.42
CA VAL A 123 2.31 12.49 17.37
C VAL A 123 3.30 12.56 16.21
N ARG A 124 3.90 11.43 15.86
CA ARG A 124 4.71 11.30 14.64
C ARG A 124 3.77 11.37 13.44
N CYS A 125 3.98 12.34 12.56
CA CYS A 125 3.20 12.52 11.35
C CYS A 125 4.08 12.35 10.11
N VAL A 126 3.67 11.46 9.22
CA VAL A 126 4.36 11.20 7.95
C VAL A 126 3.38 11.48 6.81
N TYR A 127 3.78 12.34 5.88
CA TYR A 127 3.05 12.65 4.65
C TYR A 127 3.76 12.00 3.47
N ILE A 128 3.11 11.04 2.81
CA ILE A 128 3.67 10.34 1.66
C ILE A 128 2.85 10.68 0.43
N SER A 129 3.50 11.20 -0.61
CA SER A 129 2.84 11.53 -1.88
C SER A 129 3.23 10.53 -2.96
N GLY A 130 2.25 9.99 -3.67
CA GLY A 130 2.47 9.21 -4.88
C GLY A 130 2.39 10.03 -6.18
N GLU A 131 1.80 11.23 -6.13
CA GLU A 131 1.52 12.05 -7.32
C GLU A 131 2.46 13.26 -7.43
N GLU A 132 2.95 13.77 -6.32
CA GLU A 132 3.74 15.02 -6.26
C GLU A 132 5.13 14.78 -5.71
N SER A 133 6.09 15.58 -6.17
CA SER A 133 7.44 15.59 -5.61
C SER A 133 7.48 16.24 -4.22
N VAL A 134 8.52 15.94 -3.45
CA VAL A 134 8.76 16.54 -2.13
C VAL A 134 8.78 18.07 -2.20
N ASP A 135 9.41 18.63 -3.24
CA ASP A 135 9.54 20.09 -3.38
C ASP A 135 8.19 20.75 -3.73
N GLN A 136 7.34 20.11 -4.52
CA GLN A 136 5.98 20.60 -4.79
C GLN A 136 5.15 20.66 -3.52
N VAL A 137 5.21 19.62 -2.68
CA VAL A 137 4.50 19.61 -1.40
C VAL A 137 5.06 20.67 -0.45
N ARG A 138 6.39 20.86 -0.39
CA ARG A 138 7.03 21.92 0.41
C ARG A 138 6.59 23.32 0.00
N LEU A 139 6.53 23.61 -1.30
CA LEU A 139 6.05 24.90 -1.81
C LEU A 139 4.61 25.17 -1.37
N ARG A 140 3.74 24.15 -1.40
CA ARG A 140 2.37 24.27 -0.88
C ARG A 140 2.36 24.50 0.62
N ALA A 141 3.15 23.74 1.39
CA ALA A 141 3.26 23.93 2.84
C ALA A 141 3.70 25.35 3.20
N ALA A 142 4.66 25.93 2.47
CA ALA A 142 5.11 27.30 2.66
C ALA A 142 3.99 28.32 2.43
N ARG A 143 3.21 28.18 1.35
CA ARG A 143 2.06 29.05 1.05
C ARG A 143 0.96 28.98 2.13
N LEU A 144 0.81 27.82 2.76
CA LEU A 144 -0.16 27.59 3.85
C LEU A 144 0.38 28.00 5.23
N GLY A 145 1.63 28.47 5.33
CA GLY A 145 2.26 28.80 6.62
C GLY A 145 2.68 27.58 7.45
N LEU A 146 2.78 26.40 6.83
CA LEU A 146 3.04 25.11 7.49
C LEU A 146 4.49 24.64 7.37
N ALA A 147 5.40 25.46 6.82
CA ALA A 147 6.78 25.04 6.53
C ALA A 147 7.58 24.60 7.77
N LYS A 148 7.15 24.99 8.97
CA LYS A 148 7.78 24.61 10.25
C LYS A 148 7.06 23.48 11.00
N ALA A 149 6.01 22.89 10.41
CA ALA A 149 5.30 21.78 11.03
C ALA A 149 6.23 20.55 11.14
N ASN A 150 6.10 19.78 12.22
CA ASN A 150 6.93 18.60 12.47
C ASN A 150 6.38 17.39 11.70
N VAL A 151 6.46 17.45 10.36
CA VAL A 151 5.93 16.43 9.45
C VAL A 151 7.07 15.86 8.62
N GLU A 152 7.25 14.54 8.69
CA GLU A 152 8.15 13.82 7.81
C GLU A 152 7.51 13.68 6.42
N LEU A 153 8.27 13.95 5.35
CA LEU A 153 7.73 14.03 4.00
C LEU A 153 8.51 13.09 3.06
N ALA A 154 7.79 12.28 2.31
CA ALA A 154 8.37 11.39 1.29
C ALA A 154 7.54 11.41 0.01
N SER A 155 8.18 11.09 -1.11
CA SER A 155 7.51 10.81 -2.39
C SER A 155 7.81 9.37 -2.78
N ALA A 156 6.79 8.53 -2.81
CA ALA A 156 6.91 7.10 -3.07
C ALA A 156 5.58 6.51 -3.56
N THR A 157 5.66 5.56 -4.48
CA THR A 157 4.49 4.84 -5.03
C THR A 157 4.48 3.36 -4.65
N ASN A 158 5.61 2.80 -4.20
CA ASN A 158 5.73 1.41 -3.79
C ASN A 158 5.45 1.23 -2.30
N VAL A 159 4.34 0.57 -1.99
CA VAL A 159 3.92 0.25 -0.61
C VAL A 159 4.96 -0.58 0.15
N ARG A 160 5.72 -1.46 -0.50
CA ARG A 160 6.73 -2.28 0.19
C ARG A 160 7.85 -1.43 0.75
N ASP A 161 8.30 -0.44 -0.02
CA ASP A 161 9.37 0.48 0.37
C ASP A 161 8.89 1.39 1.51
N ILE A 162 7.63 1.86 1.43
CA ILE A 162 6.98 2.66 2.47
C ILE A 162 6.90 1.90 3.80
N ILE A 163 6.50 0.63 3.78
CA ILE A 163 6.36 -0.19 5.00
C ILE A 163 7.72 -0.54 5.62
N ALA A 164 8.78 -0.62 4.81
CA ALA A 164 10.12 -0.97 5.27
C ALA A 164 10.85 0.19 5.98
N THR A 165 10.31 1.42 5.93
CA THR A 165 10.88 2.64 6.51
C THR A 165 10.28 2.93 7.89
#